data_AF-A0A6C0CQN7-F1
#
_entry.id   AF-A0A6C0CQN7-F1
#
_cell.length_a   1.000
_cell.length_b   1.000
_cell.length_c   1.000
_cell.angle_alpha   90.00
_cell.angle_beta   90.00
_cell.angle_gamma   90.00
#
_symmetry.space_group_name_H-M   'P 1'
#
loop_
_entity.id
_entity.type
_entity.pdbx_description
1 polymer ?
#
loop_
_entity_poly.entity_id
_entity_poly.type
_entity_poly.pdbx_seq_one_letter_code
_entity_poly.pdbx_strand_id
1 'polypeptide(L)'
;MGVCSTGRSTQKYSSGGSLTLQDVLENGNVTTIGIQTPNPIISNTLTLSGVSKGDILYAPQDGVIQTLSIGPTNNVLTVTSQSLGTLSWEPPQGTGGGGGGGNLEGVTLAGAFTNQTVLFQHPTTGFTVSSNAVVTGNVTADYFTGDGSNITGIPQLSVVTQLRTDVDSNTLRINNLELANTVQEGLIDDLTSNLTSNVARISDLETATIVSSSSGITGLHTGDILYASSVNTLERLPIGTTGLVLKVDNGLPSWGSVGGAGSLWSQDAAKLYYTGGPVGIGNTAALTNQTLQVGSNVSISDTGADKLSVTGNVYISKNLTVADDINANEVHARKFFVKNVEVVAERPVKHI
;
A
#
# COMPACT_ATOMS: atom_id res chain seq x y z
N MET A 1 -24.87 189.03 -16.41
CA MET A 1 -23.43 189.23 -16.65
C MET A 1 -22.67 188.29 -15.73
N GLY A 2 -21.60 187.59 -16.11
CA GLY A 2 -20.98 187.43 -17.42
C GLY A 2 -19.75 186.51 -17.33
N VAL A 3 -19.78 185.41 -18.10
CA VAL A 3 -18.69 184.59 -18.71
C VAL A 3 -17.33 184.30 -18.03
N CYS A 4 -16.82 183.10 -18.35
CA CYS A 4 -15.43 182.56 -18.29
C CYS A 4 -14.88 182.01 -16.94
N SER A 5 -14.12 180.91 -16.87
CA SER A 5 -13.98 179.69 -17.73
C SER A 5 -13.14 178.60 -17.00
N THR A 6 -13.47 177.30 -17.15
CA THR A 6 -12.60 176.08 -17.06
C THR A 6 -11.57 175.89 -15.92
N GLY A 7 -11.44 174.74 -15.22
CA GLY A 7 -12.19 173.47 -15.22
C GLY A 7 -11.42 172.26 -14.59
N ARG A 8 -12.09 171.07 -14.59
CA ARG A 8 -11.57 169.67 -14.44
C ARG A 8 -11.58 168.94 -13.07
N SER A 9 -12.12 167.70 -13.10
CA SER A 9 -11.98 166.55 -12.17
C SER A 9 -12.58 166.67 -10.74
N THR A 10 -13.19 165.64 -10.14
CA THR A 10 -13.47 164.24 -10.56
C THR A 10 -14.67 163.66 -9.77
N GLN A 11 -15.59 162.96 -10.45
CA GLN A 11 -16.42 161.92 -9.85
C GLN A 11 -16.58 160.77 -10.84
N LYS A 12 -16.38 159.54 -10.38
CA LYS A 12 -16.81 158.30 -11.03
C LYS A 12 -17.05 157.25 -9.96
N TYR A 13 -18.33 157.02 -9.64
CA TYR A 13 -18.80 155.76 -9.06
C TYR A 13 -20.04 155.31 -9.85
N SER A 14 -19.76 154.86 -11.07
CA SER A 14 -20.56 153.88 -11.82
C SER A 14 -20.25 152.48 -11.25
N SER A 15 -21.02 151.41 -11.43
CA SER A 15 -22.21 151.11 -12.23
C SER A 15 -22.73 149.74 -11.78
N GLY A 16 -23.92 149.31 -12.22
CA GLY A 16 -24.29 147.89 -12.16
C GLY A 16 -23.28 147.02 -12.92
N GLY A 17 -22.59 146.13 -12.20
CA GLY A 17 -21.51 145.28 -12.70
C GLY A 17 -20.74 144.72 -11.51
N SER A 18 -20.22 143.49 -11.61
CA SER A 18 -19.58 142.78 -10.49
C SER A 18 -18.50 143.61 -9.81
N LEU A 19 -18.67 143.92 -8.53
CA LEU A 19 -17.60 144.48 -7.69
C LEU A 19 -16.47 143.46 -7.61
N THR A 20 -15.23 143.90 -7.78
CA THR A 20 -14.04 143.08 -7.59
C THR A 20 -13.55 143.20 -6.15
N LEU A 21 -12.71 142.27 -5.72
CA LEU A 21 -12.15 142.30 -4.35
C LEU A 21 -11.32 143.57 -4.09
N GLN A 22 -10.79 144.19 -5.16
CA GLN A 22 -10.03 145.44 -5.12
C GLN A 22 -10.90 146.63 -4.70
N ASP A 23 -12.16 146.70 -5.19
CA ASP A 23 -13.09 147.81 -4.93
C ASP A 23 -13.58 147.86 -3.47
N VAL A 24 -13.52 146.72 -2.76
CA VAL A 24 -13.87 146.59 -1.34
C VAL A 24 -12.69 147.00 -0.44
N LEU A 25 -11.45 146.81 -0.89
CA LEU A 25 -10.23 147.19 -0.17
C LEU A 25 -10.02 148.73 -0.16
N GLU A 26 -10.46 149.44 -1.19
CA GLU A 26 -10.30 150.91 -1.28
C GLU A 26 -11.28 151.73 -0.41
N ASN A 27 -12.32 151.10 0.17
CA ASN A 27 -13.31 151.78 1.02
C ASN A 27 -13.01 151.76 2.54
N GLY A 28 -11.81 151.32 2.94
CA GLY A 28 -11.16 151.83 4.16
C GLY A 28 -11.75 151.47 5.55
N ASN A 29 -12.68 150.52 5.68
CA ASN A 29 -13.16 150.07 7.00
C ASN A 29 -13.26 148.53 7.10
N VAL A 30 -12.59 147.95 8.12
CA VAL A 30 -11.95 146.61 8.09
C VAL A 30 -12.03 145.99 9.52
N THR A 31 -12.45 144.75 9.80
CA THR A 31 -12.86 143.57 8.97
C THR A 31 -14.05 142.84 9.68
N THR A 32 -14.54 141.60 9.42
CA THR A 32 -13.95 140.32 8.94
C THR A 32 -14.95 139.48 8.16
N ILE A 33 -14.51 138.93 7.03
CA ILE A 33 -15.31 138.08 6.12
C ILE A 33 -15.08 136.59 6.43
N GLY A 34 -16.17 135.83 6.51
CA GLY A 34 -16.20 134.36 6.43
C GLY A 34 -17.24 133.94 5.39
N ILE A 35 -16.88 133.01 4.51
CA ILE A 35 -17.53 132.82 3.19
C ILE A 35 -18.79 131.93 3.29
N GLN A 36 -19.85 132.27 2.54
CA GLN A 36 -20.98 131.38 2.31
C GLN A 36 -20.68 130.31 1.26
N THR A 37 -21.01 129.05 1.57
CA THR A 37 -21.42 128.06 0.56
C THR A 37 -22.76 127.44 1.01
N PRO A 38 -23.64 126.99 0.08
CA PRO A 38 -25.02 126.65 0.45
C PRO A 38 -25.21 125.37 1.29
N ASN A 39 -24.16 124.56 1.50
CA ASN A 39 -24.20 123.31 2.28
C ASN A 39 -22.82 123.00 2.92
N PRO A 40 -22.59 123.36 4.19
CA PRO A 40 -21.40 122.95 4.91
C PRO A 40 -21.56 121.54 5.51
N ILE A 41 -20.88 120.54 4.94
CA ILE A 41 -20.74 119.21 5.57
C ILE A 41 -19.68 119.33 6.68
N ILE A 42 -20.12 119.82 7.85
CA ILE A 42 -19.30 120.10 9.05
C ILE A 42 -18.35 121.30 8.86
N SER A 43 -18.80 122.51 9.23
CA SER A 43 -18.06 123.76 8.96
C SER A 43 -17.04 124.20 10.03
N ASN A 44 -16.76 123.40 11.06
CA ASN A 44 -15.83 123.78 12.12
C ASN A 44 -15.09 122.57 12.73
N THR A 45 -13.94 122.22 12.16
CA THR A 45 -13.04 121.19 12.70
C THR A 45 -12.27 121.63 13.95
N LEU A 46 -12.35 122.91 14.39
CA LEU A 46 -11.80 123.33 15.68
C LEU A 46 -12.69 122.95 16.88
N THR A 47 -13.92 122.44 16.67
CA THR A 47 -14.82 122.00 17.76
C THR A 47 -15.08 120.49 17.81
N LEU A 48 -14.51 119.68 16.92
CA LEU A 48 -14.48 118.21 17.06
C LEU A 48 -13.27 117.77 17.90
N SER A 49 -13.33 118.03 19.20
CA SER A 49 -12.37 117.48 20.17
C SER A 49 -12.70 116.02 20.50
N GLY A 50 -11.72 115.12 20.43
CA GLY A 50 -11.85 113.74 20.92
C GLY A 50 -11.95 112.64 19.85
N VAL A 51 -11.85 112.97 18.56
CA VAL A 51 -11.79 111.97 17.47
C VAL A 51 -10.36 111.47 17.26
N SER A 52 -10.16 110.15 17.31
CA SER A 52 -8.87 109.49 17.07
C SER A 52 -8.76 108.86 15.67
N LYS A 53 -7.53 108.51 15.26
CA LYS A 53 -7.31 107.84 13.96
C LYS A 53 -7.96 106.45 13.97
N GLY A 54 -8.92 106.26 13.07
CA GLY A 54 -9.65 104.99 12.91
C GLY A 54 -11.03 104.98 13.56
N ASP A 55 -11.42 106.06 14.24
CA ASP A 55 -12.76 106.22 14.78
C ASP A 55 -13.78 106.41 13.65
N ILE A 56 -14.99 105.89 13.85
CA ILE A 56 -16.14 106.04 12.97
C ILE A 56 -17.05 107.12 13.54
N LEU A 57 -17.36 108.13 12.73
CA LEU A 57 -18.43 109.08 13.01
C LEU A 57 -19.74 108.50 12.49
N TYR A 58 -20.71 108.27 13.37
CA TYR A 58 -22.03 107.77 13.03
C TYR A 58 -23.13 108.53 13.77
N ALA A 59 -24.36 108.47 13.28
CA ALA A 59 -25.50 109.13 13.89
C ALA A 59 -26.46 108.08 14.48
N PRO A 60 -26.50 107.88 15.82
CA PRO A 60 -27.48 107.00 16.45
C PRO A 60 -28.90 107.60 16.47
N GLN A 61 -29.03 108.91 16.24
CA GLN A 61 -30.32 109.60 16.10
C GLN A 61 -30.17 110.82 15.20
N ASP A 62 -31.26 111.26 14.57
CA ASP A 62 -31.25 112.40 13.65
C ASP A 62 -30.65 113.67 14.29
N GLY A 63 -29.72 114.30 13.58
CA GLY A 63 -29.06 115.53 14.01
C GLY A 63 -27.95 115.38 15.07
N VAL A 64 -27.67 114.17 15.57
CA VAL A 64 -26.61 113.92 16.57
C VAL A 64 -25.56 112.97 16.02
N ILE A 65 -24.29 113.39 16.02
CA ILE A 65 -23.14 112.58 15.64
C ILE A 65 -22.42 112.09 16.90
N GLN A 66 -22.04 110.83 16.92
CA GLN A 66 -21.18 110.22 17.94
C GLN A 66 -19.94 109.57 17.29
N THR A 67 -18.87 109.48 18.07
CA THR A 67 -17.65 108.71 17.75
C THR A 67 -17.77 107.29 18.29
N LEU A 68 -17.61 106.29 17.42
CA LEU A 68 -17.26 104.93 17.82
C LEU A 68 -15.76 104.76 17.60
N SER A 69 -15.00 104.49 18.66
CA SER A 69 -13.54 104.29 18.53
C SER A 69 -13.19 103.07 17.68
N ILE A 70 -11.97 103.05 17.13
CA ILE A 70 -11.46 101.87 16.42
C ILE A 70 -11.56 100.60 17.30
N GLY A 71 -12.13 99.54 16.73
CA GLY A 71 -12.35 98.27 17.43
C GLY A 71 -11.07 97.46 17.66
N PRO A 72 -11.12 96.46 18.55
CA PRO A 72 -10.04 95.49 18.69
C PRO A 72 -9.87 94.65 17.42
N THR A 73 -8.66 94.16 17.18
CA THR A 73 -8.30 93.34 16.01
C THR A 73 -9.22 92.13 15.86
N ASN A 74 -9.68 91.87 14.63
CA ASN A 74 -10.58 90.79 14.22
C ASN A 74 -12.05 90.92 14.66
N ASN A 75 -12.49 92.00 15.33
CA ASN A 75 -13.91 92.29 15.49
C ASN A 75 -14.51 92.88 14.20
N VAL A 76 -15.82 92.71 14.01
CA VAL A 76 -16.58 93.21 12.86
C VAL A 76 -17.60 94.26 13.28
N LEU A 77 -17.72 95.33 12.48
CA LEU A 77 -18.68 96.39 12.73
C LEU A 77 -20.10 95.85 12.56
N THR A 78 -20.85 95.84 13.65
CA THR A 78 -22.17 95.20 13.72
C THR A 78 -23.21 96.24 14.12
N VAL A 79 -24.34 96.27 13.40
CA VAL A 79 -25.51 97.06 13.80
C VAL A 79 -26.18 96.35 14.96
N THR A 80 -26.01 96.86 16.18
CA THR A 80 -26.55 96.24 17.41
C THR A 80 -28.04 96.53 17.61
N SER A 81 -28.53 97.64 17.05
CA SER A 81 -29.97 97.92 16.95
C SER A 81 -30.25 98.84 15.77
N GLN A 82 -31.03 98.37 14.80
CA GLN A 82 -31.47 99.18 13.66
C GLN A 82 -32.42 100.31 14.07
N SER A 83 -33.26 100.10 15.09
CA SER A 83 -34.24 101.10 15.56
C SER A 83 -33.63 102.19 16.45
N LEU A 84 -32.42 101.98 16.98
CA LEU A 84 -31.67 102.94 17.78
C LEU A 84 -30.41 103.46 17.08
N GLY A 85 -30.20 103.08 15.81
CA GLY A 85 -29.03 103.47 15.02
C GLY A 85 -27.67 103.04 15.60
N THR A 86 -27.62 102.11 16.57
CA THR A 86 -26.40 101.80 17.32
C THR A 86 -25.48 100.84 16.60
N LEU A 87 -24.18 101.14 16.62
CA LEU A 87 -23.10 100.34 16.06
C LEU A 87 -22.14 99.89 17.17
N SER A 88 -21.63 98.66 17.09
CA SER A 88 -20.61 98.12 18.00
C SER A 88 -19.60 97.25 17.25
N TRP A 89 -18.45 97.01 17.87
CA TRP A 89 -17.43 96.08 17.37
C TRP A 89 -17.57 94.73 18.08
N GLU A 90 -18.29 93.80 17.44
CA GLU A 90 -18.55 92.47 18.00
C GLU A 90 -17.54 91.43 17.47
N PRO A 91 -17.22 90.37 18.23
CA PRO A 91 -16.41 89.27 17.71
C PRO A 91 -17.14 88.55 16.55
N PRO A 92 -16.43 87.90 15.61
CA PRO A 92 -17.05 87.25 14.46
C PRO A 92 -18.04 86.16 14.89
N GLN A 93 -19.34 86.46 14.77
CA GLN A 93 -20.42 85.50 14.99
C GLN A 93 -20.47 84.53 13.80
N GLY A 94 -19.69 83.47 13.87
CA GLY A 94 -19.54 82.48 12.81
C GLY A 94 -20.81 81.68 12.56
N THR A 95 -21.60 82.09 11.57
CA THR A 95 -22.50 81.17 10.88
C THR A 95 -21.65 80.25 9.99
N GLY A 96 -21.87 78.94 10.08
CA GLY A 96 -20.86 77.92 9.77
C GLY A 96 -20.28 77.98 8.35
N GLY A 97 -18.94 77.92 8.25
CA GLY A 97 -18.24 77.98 6.96
C GLY A 97 -16.71 77.89 7.02
N GLY A 98 -16.16 76.79 7.54
CA GLY A 98 -14.79 76.31 7.26
C GLY A 98 -13.60 77.22 7.59
N GLY A 99 -12.96 77.02 8.74
CA GLY A 99 -11.74 77.79 9.08
C GLY A 99 -11.02 77.41 10.39
N GLY A 100 -11.20 76.20 10.92
CA GLY A 100 -10.56 75.77 12.16
C GLY A 100 -10.84 74.30 12.45
N GLY A 101 -9.82 73.56 12.90
CA GLY A 101 -9.94 72.14 13.18
C GLY A 101 -10.77 71.85 14.43
N GLY A 102 -12.06 71.56 14.24
CA GLY A 102 -12.86 70.86 15.25
C GLY A 102 -12.37 69.41 15.39
N ASN A 103 -12.44 68.85 16.60
CA ASN A 103 -12.30 67.41 16.78
C ASN A 103 -13.51 66.68 16.15
N LEU A 104 -13.39 65.37 15.91
CA LEU A 104 -14.45 64.59 15.28
C LEU A 104 -15.78 64.63 16.05
N GLU A 105 -15.70 64.78 17.37
CA GLU A 105 -16.82 65.00 18.30
C GLU A 105 -17.67 66.24 17.94
N GLY A 106 -17.02 67.36 17.60
CA GLY A 106 -17.69 68.57 17.12
C GLY A 106 -18.37 68.41 15.74
N VAL A 107 -17.92 67.44 14.93
CA VAL A 107 -18.54 67.12 13.63
C VAL A 107 -19.75 66.19 13.82
N THR A 108 -19.65 65.18 14.70
CA THR A 108 -20.76 64.24 14.95
C THR A 108 -22.00 64.88 15.56
N LEU A 109 -21.85 66.01 16.26
CA LEU A 109 -22.98 66.80 16.80
C LEU A 109 -23.83 67.46 15.69
N ALA A 110 -23.32 67.60 14.47
CA ALA A 110 -24.09 68.08 13.31
C ALA A 110 -24.79 66.95 12.53
N GLY A 111 -24.49 65.68 12.85
CA GLY A 111 -25.05 64.50 12.20
C GLY A 111 -24.01 63.39 12.03
N ALA A 112 -24.37 62.14 12.33
CA ALA A 112 -23.45 61.00 12.36
C ALA A 112 -23.18 60.36 10.97
N PHE A 113 -23.43 61.07 9.87
CA PHE A 113 -23.35 60.53 8.51
C PHE A 113 -22.52 61.41 7.58
N THR A 114 -21.71 60.77 6.74
CA THR A 114 -21.02 61.38 5.60
C THR A 114 -21.29 60.56 4.35
N ASN A 115 -21.51 61.22 3.21
CA ASN A 115 -21.54 60.61 1.89
C ASN A 115 -20.17 60.64 1.19
N GLN A 116 -19.16 61.26 1.82
CA GLN A 116 -17.78 61.38 1.33
C GLN A 116 -16.88 60.32 1.97
N THR A 117 -15.86 59.86 1.23
CA THR A 117 -14.82 58.96 1.73
C THR A 117 -14.00 59.61 2.85
N VAL A 118 -13.79 58.89 3.95
CA VAL A 118 -12.88 59.27 5.04
C VAL A 118 -11.54 58.55 4.83
N LEU A 119 -10.43 59.30 4.84
CA LEU A 119 -9.08 58.77 4.62
C LEU A 119 -8.23 58.88 5.90
N PHE A 120 -7.77 57.74 6.41
CA PHE A 120 -6.80 57.66 7.52
C PHE A 120 -5.40 57.39 6.95
N GLN A 121 -4.42 58.25 7.24
CA GLN A 121 -3.07 58.19 6.65
C GLN A 121 -1.97 57.73 7.64
N HIS A 122 -2.32 57.22 8.82
CA HIS A 122 -1.32 56.74 9.77
C HIS A 122 -0.73 55.39 9.30
N PRO A 123 0.59 55.24 9.17
CA PRO A 123 1.24 54.06 8.56
C PRO A 123 1.26 52.80 9.45
N THR A 124 0.37 52.70 10.45
CA THR A 124 0.41 51.60 11.44
C THR A 124 -0.95 51.39 12.10
N THR A 125 -1.53 52.44 12.68
CA THR A 125 -2.82 52.40 13.38
C THR A 125 -3.68 53.59 12.98
N GLY A 126 -4.24 53.54 11.77
CA GLY A 126 -5.13 54.59 11.25
C GLY A 126 -6.50 54.65 11.91
N PHE A 127 -6.96 53.54 12.50
CA PHE A 127 -8.27 53.41 13.13
C PHE A 127 -8.17 52.45 14.31
N THR A 128 -8.67 52.86 15.48
CA THR A 128 -8.67 52.07 16.72
C THR A 128 -10.06 52.10 17.33
N VAL A 129 -10.60 50.91 17.63
CA VAL A 129 -11.87 50.74 18.34
C VAL A 129 -11.63 50.03 19.67
N SER A 130 -12.29 50.48 20.73
CA SER A 130 -12.24 49.85 22.06
C SER A 130 -13.20 48.65 22.20
N SER A 131 -14.00 48.40 21.17
CA SER A 131 -14.98 47.32 21.08
C SER A 131 -15.12 46.93 19.60
N ASN A 132 -16.32 46.57 19.14
CA ASN A 132 -16.55 46.06 17.79
C ASN A 132 -16.62 47.16 16.73
N ALA A 133 -15.98 46.93 15.57
CA ALA A 133 -16.27 47.64 14.35
C ALA A 133 -17.39 46.90 13.58
N VAL A 134 -18.49 47.58 13.26
CA VAL A 134 -19.58 47.02 12.46
C VAL A 134 -19.42 47.50 11.01
N VAL A 135 -19.20 46.57 10.09
CA VAL A 135 -19.12 46.84 8.65
C VAL A 135 -20.24 46.09 7.95
N THR A 136 -21.12 46.81 7.26
CA THR A 136 -22.30 46.24 6.56
C THR A 136 -21.98 45.77 5.15
N GLY A 137 -20.82 46.16 4.60
CA GLY A 137 -20.28 45.70 3.33
C GLY A 137 -19.00 44.88 3.49
N ASN A 138 -18.20 44.81 2.44
CA ASN A 138 -16.93 44.09 2.45
C ASN A 138 -15.80 44.90 3.09
N VAL A 139 -14.90 44.22 3.81
CA VAL A 139 -13.59 44.76 4.19
C VAL A 139 -12.57 44.30 3.13
N THR A 140 -11.84 45.25 2.54
CA THR A 140 -10.68 44.94 1.66
C THR A 140 -9.41 45.26 2.44
N ALA A 141 -8.54 44.27 2.60
CA ALA A 141 -7.26 44.39 3.31
C ALA A 141 -6.27 43.37 2.74
N ASP A 142 -4.97 43.67 2.79
CA ASP A 142 -3.91 42.78 2.31
C ASP A 142 -3.80 41.50 3.16
N TYR A 143 -4.05 41.61 4.47
CA TYR A 143 -4.10 40.50 5.41
C TYR A 143 -4.98 40.83 6.63
N PHE A 144 -5.48 39.80 7.29
CA PHE A 144 -6.13 39.89 8.60
C PHE A 144 -5.12 39.52 9.70
N THR A 145 -5.17 40.20 10.84
CA THR A 145 -4.37 39.85 12.04
C THR A 145 -5.26 39.87 13.26
N GLY A 146 -5.35 38.73 13.94
CA GLY A 146 -6.23 38.49 15.07
C GLY A 146 -6.62 37.03 15.16
N ASP A 147 -7.56 36.70 16.05
CA ASP A 147 -8.18 35.38 16.07
C ASP A 147 -9.19 35.25 14.91
N GLY A 148 -8.91 34.30 14.00
CA GLY A 148 -9.77 33.97 12.85
C GLY A 148 -10.81 32.87 13.14
N SER A 149 -10.89 32.35 14.37
CA SER A 149 -11.74 31.20 14.75
C SER A 149 -13.22 31.32 14.35
N ASN A 150 -13.73 32.55 14.24
CA ASN A 150 -15.12 32.86 13.92
C ASN A 150 -15.33 33.40 12.48
N ILE A 151 -14.31 33.35 11.60
CA ILE A 151 -14.48 33.70 10.18
C ILE A 151 -15.22 32.56 9.48
N THR A 152 -16.51 32.76 9.24
CA THR A 152 -17.38 31.81 8.55
C THR A 152 -17.43 32.06 7.04
N GLY A 153 -18.03 31.14 6.28
CA GLY A 153 -18.23 31.31 4.84
C GLY A 153 -16.99 31.11 3.96
N ILE A 154 -15.83 30.74 4.53
CA ILE A 154 -14.62 30.39 3.77
C ILE A 154 -14.85 29.06 3.03
N PRO A 155 -14.90 29.03 1.68
CA PRO A 155 -15.18 27.79 0.94
C PRO A 155 -14.09 26.72 1.12
N GLN A 156 -12.86 27.14 1.42
CA GLN A 156 -11.71 26.26 1.65
C GLN A 156 -11.90 25.31 2.85
N LEU A 157 -12.84 25.60 3.76
CA LEU A 157 -13.19 24.67 4.84
C LEU A 157 -13.75 23.35 4.30
N SER A 158 -14.49 23.34 3.18
CA SER A 158 -15.00 22.10 2.58
C SER A 158 -13.87 21.23 2.01
N VAL A 159 -12.81 21.85 1.46
CA VAL A 159 -11.61 21.15 0.98
C VAL A 159 -10.86 20.54 2.17
N VAL A 160 -10.73 21.25 3.28
CA VAL A 160 -10.12 20.71 4.51
C VAL A 160 -10.95 19.56 5.09
N THR A 161 -12.29 19.66 5.07
CA THR A 161 -13.18 18.55 5.46
C THR A 161 -13.04 17.34 4.52
N GLN A 162 -13.01 17.54 3.21
CA GLN A 162 -12.82 16.44 2.25
C GLN A 162 -11.47 15.75 2.42
N LEU A 163 -10.38 16.53 2.54
CA LEU A 163 -9.05 16.01 2.82
C LEU A 163 -9.01 15.22 4.14
N ARG A 164 -9.77 15.64 5.16
CA ARG A 164 -9.91 14.87 6.41
C ARG A 164 -10.60 13.53 6.16
N THR A 165 -11.72 13.51 5.44
CA THR A 165 -12.42 12.27 5.07
C THR A 165 -11.54 11.32 4.24
N ASP A 166 -10.75 11.86 3.30
CA ASP A 166 -9.83 11.07 2.48
C ASP A 166 -8.68 10.49 3.31
N VAL A 167 -8.14 11.26 4.27
CA VAL A 167 -7.13 10.79 5.23
C VAL A 167 -7.69 9.69 6.13
N ASP A 168 -8.89 9.87 6.69
CA ASP A 168 -9.54 8.86 7.53
C ASP A 168 -9.84 7.57 6.73
N SER A 169 -10.27 7.71 5.47
CA SER A 169 -10.45 6.56 4.56
C SER A 169 -9.12 5.86 4.22
N ASN A 170 -8.05 6.63 4.00
CA ASN A 170 -6.72 6.07 3.76
C ASN A 170 -6.17 5.36 5.00
N THR A 171 -6.41 5.87 6.22
CA THR A 171 -6.07 5.16 7.47
C THR A 171 -6.78 3.81 7.55
N LEU A 172 -8.08 3.73 7.24
CA LEU A 172 -8.80 2.44 7.19
C LEU A 172 -8.23 1.48 6.13
N ARG A 173 -7.86 1.99 4.95
CA ARG A 173 -7.25 1.20 3.88
C ARG A 173 -5.86 0.68 4.27
N ILE A 174 -5.06 1.49 4.96
CA ILE A 174 -3.74 1.10 5.49
C ILE A 174 -3.90 -0.01 6.53
N ASN A 175 -4.76 0.16 7.54
CA ASN A 175 -5.00 -0.85 8.57
C ASN A 175 -5.45 -2.20 7.97
N ASN A 176 -6.29 -2.18 6.92
CA ASN A 176 -6.72 -3.39 6.22
C ASN A 176 -5.58 -4.07 5.44
N LEU A 177 -4.66 -3.30 4.86
CA LEU A 177 -3.46 -3.82 4.17
C LEU A 177 -2.45 -4.40 5.17
N GLU A 178 -2.26 -3.74 6.32
CA GLU A 178 -1.41 -4.24 7.41
C GLU A 178 -1.93 -5.58 7.95
N LEU A 179 -3.24 -5.68 8.23
CA LEU A 179 -3.86 -6.94 8.64
C LEU A 179 -3.72 -8.04 7.57
N ALA A 180 -3.90 -7.69 6.29
CA ALA A 180 -3.71 -8.63 5.18
C ALA A 180 -2.25 -9.11 5.06
N ASN A 181 -1.27 -8.27 5.39
CA ASN A 181 0.14 -8.65 5.42
C ASN A 181 0.44 -9.60 6.59
N THR A 182 -0.09 -9.34 7.80
CA THR A 182 0.04 -10.27 8.94
C THR A 182 -0.59 -11.65 8.66
N VAL A 183 -1.72 -11.69 7.95
CA VAL A 183 -2.32 -12.97 7.51
C VAL A 183 -1.43 -13.68 6.48
N GLN A 184 -0.84 -12.94 5.54
CA GLN A 184 0.09 -13.52 4.55
C GLN A 184 1.37 -14.04 5.20
N GLU A 185 1.92 -13.34 6.19
CA GLU A 185 3.09 -13.77 6.98
C GLU A 185 2.84 -15.14 7.62
N GLY A 186 1.72 -15.31 8.36
CA GLY A 186 1.36 -16.59 8.96
C GLY A 186 1.15 -17.72 7.95
N LEU A 187 0.54 -17.44 6.79
CA LEU A 187 0.38 -18.43 5.72
C LEU A 187 1.71 -18.83 5.06
N ILE A 188 2.67 -17.90 4.97
CA ILE A 188 4.02 -18.15 4.45
C ILE A 188 4.83 -18.97 5.45
N ASP A 189 4.71 -18.70 6.75
CA ASP A 189 5.35 -19.47 7.82
C ASP A 189 4.83 -20.91 7.84
N ASP A 190 3.51 -21.11 7.81
CA ASP A 190 2.89 -22.43 7.71
C ASP A 190 3.34 -23.20 6.47
N LEU A 191 3.39 -22.54 5.30
CA LEU A 191 3.87 -23.17 4.07
C LEU A 191 5.36 -23.52 4.17
N THR A 192 6.20 -22.64 4.71
CA THR A 192 7.64 -22.85 4.89
C THR A 192 7.92 -24.00 5.86
N SER A 193 7.17 -24.09 6.95
CA SER A 193 7.21 -25.19 7.92
C SER A 193 6.84 -26.52 7.27
N ASN A 194 5.71 -26.57 6.55
CA ASN A 194 5.27 -27.78 5.83
C ASN A 194 6.26 -28.21 4.73
N LEU A 195 6.82 -27.27 3.97
CA LEU A 195 7.84 -27.56 2.97
C LEU A 195 9.13 -28.07 3.61
N THR A 196 9.57 -27.49 4.73
CA THR A 196 10.74 -27.97 5.50
C THR A 196 10.52 -29.39 6.01
N SER A 197 9.33 -29.70 6.53
CA SER A 197 8.95 -31.06 6.95
C SER A 197 8.93 -32.03 5.76
N ASN A 198 8.43 -31.61 4.60
CA ASN A 198 8.44 -32.45 3.40
C ASN A 198 9.86 -32.67 2.86
N VAL A 199 10.75 -31.67 2.90
CA VAL A 199 12.17 -31.83 2.55
C VAL A 199 12.85 -32.85 3.48
N ALA A 200 12.59 -32.77 4.80
CA ALA A 200 13.09 -33.77 5.74
C ALA A 200 12.56 -35.17 5.41
N ARG A 201 11.25 -35.34 5.20
CA ARG A 201 10.63 -36.63 4.84
C ARG A 201 11.11 -37.18 3.49
N ILE A 202 11.45 -36.32 2.53
CA ILE A 202 12.04 -36.72 1.24
C ILE A 202 13.47 -37.20 1.48
N SER A 203 14.29 -36.46 2.22
CA SER A 203 15.64 -36.90 2.62
C SER A 203 15.60 -38.23 3.40
N ASP A 204 14.62 -38.40 4.30
CA ASP A 204 14.40 -39.67 5.02
C ASP A 204 14.05 -40.80 4.05
N LEU A 205 13.25 -40.56 3.00
CA LEU A 205 12.89 -41.57 1.99
C LEU A 205 14.02 -41.87 1.00
N GLU A 206 14.83 -40.88 0.63
CA GLU A 206 16.02 -41.03 -0.21
C GLU A 206 17.15 -41.78 0.50
N THR A 207 17.23 -41.62 1.84
CA THR A 207 18.18 -42.36 2.70
C THR A 207 17.58 -43.63 3.32
N ALA A 208 16.26 -43.83 3.22
CA ALA A 208 15.54 -45.03 3.66
C ALA A 208 15.99 -46.24 2.84
N THR A 209 17.03 -46.87 3.36
CA THR A 209 17.70 -48.01 2.76
C THR A 209 16.77 -49.22 2.81
N ILE A 210 16.04 -49.46 1.72
CA ILE A 210 15.38 -50.77 1.50
C ILE A 210 16.47 -51.84 1.30
N VAL A 211 17.57 -51.49 0.62
CA VAL A 211 18.87 -52.18 0.56
C VAL A 211 19.92 -51.21 0.00
N SER A 212 21.16 -51.23 0.52
CA SER A 212 22.15 -50.15 0.35
C SER A 212 22.98 -50.20 -0.94
N SER A 213 22.85 -51.28 -1.72
CA SER A 213 23.69 -51.51 -2.90
C SER A 213 22.88 -52.20 -3.99
N SER A 214 22.18 -51.37 -4.77
CA SER A 214 21.66 -51.73 -6.11
C SER A 214 22.62 -51.32 -7.24
N SER A 215 23.83 -50.85 -6.92
CA SER A 215 24.83 -50.36 -7.89
C SER A 215 25.27 -51.40 -8.93
N GLY A 216 25.15 -52.71 -8.61
CA GLY A 216 25.35 -53.81 -9.56
C GLY A 216 24.07 -54.26 -10.29
N ILE A 217 22.89 -53.77 -9.92
CA ILE A 217 21.59 -54.15 -10.47
C ILE A 217 21.15 -53.08 -11.47
N THR A 218 21.80 -53.07 -12.64
CA THR A 218 21.48 -52.15 -13.75
C THR A 218 20.26 -52.56 -14.57
N GLY A 219 19.69 -53.74 -14.30
CA GLY A 219 18.48 -54.26 -14.94
C GLY A 219 18.15 -55.66 -14.44
N LEU A 220 16.90 -56.11 -14.69
CA LEU A 220 16.42 -57.46 -14.38
C LEU A 220 15.88 -58.11 -15.65
N HIS A 221 16.23 -59.38 -15.88
CA HIS A 221 15.69 -60.21 -16.95
C HIS A 221 14.64 -61.18 -16.39
N THR A 222 13.79 -61.70 -17.28
CA THR A 222 12.77 -62.69 -16.89
C THR A 222 13.44 -63.95 -16.34
N GLY A 223 13.14 -64.30 -15.08
CA GLY A 223 13.69 -65.46 -14.38
C GLY A 223 14.98 -65.22 -13.60
N ASP A 224 15.49 -63.98 -13.56
CA ASP A 224 16.56 -63.60 -12.63
C ASP A 224 16.11 -63.71 -11.17
N ILE A 225 17.04 -64.02 -10.26
CA ILE A 225 16.83 -64.06 -8.82
C ILE A 225 17.62 -62.93 -8.17
N LEU A 226 16.97 -62.16 -7.30
CA LEU A 226 17.65 -61.24 -6.38
C LEU A 226 17.89 -61.95 -5.04
N TYR A 227 19.13 -61.93 -4.57
CA TYR A 227 19.53 -62.50 -3.28
C TYR A 227 20.43 -61.54 -2.51
N ALA A 228 20.44 -61.66 -1.18
CA ALA A 228 21.37 -60.91 -0.36
C ALA A 228 22.76 -61.59 -0.42
N SER A 229 23.76 -60.93 -1.02
CA SER A 229 25.15 -61.42 -0.99
C SER A 229 25.89 -61.01 0.29
N SER A 230 25.39 -59.98 0.97
CA SER A 230 25.84 -59.54 2.30
C SER A 230 24.73 -58.78 3.03
N VAL A 231 24.97 -58.39 4.29
CA VAL A 231 24.06 -57.52 5.04
C VAL A 231 23.81 -56.23 4.25
N ASN A 232 22.54 -55.90 4.05
CA ASN A 232 22.06 -54.75 3.27
C ASN A 232 22.51 -54.71 1.79
N THR A 233 23.09 -55.78 1.24
CA THR A 233 23.57 -55.83 -0.15
C THR A 233 22.81 -56.87 -0.96
N LEU A 234 22.20 -56.47 -2.09
CA LEU A 234 21.63 -57.41 -3.05
C LEU A 234 22.54 -57.60 -4.26
N GLU A 235 22.58 -58.83 -4.75
CA GLU A 235 23.11 -59.18 -6.06
C GLU A 235 22.04 -59.86 -6.91
N ARG A 236 22.27 -59.80 -8.23
CA ARG A 236 21.43 -60.43 -9.24
C ARG A 236 22.09 -61.72 -9.70
N LEU A 237 21.50 -62.86 -9.34
CA LEU A 237 21.78 -64.14 -9.95
C LEU A 237 20.98 -64.22 -11.26
N PRO A 238 21.62 -64.26 -12.45
CA PRO A 238 20.90 -64.41 -13.72
C PRO A 238 20.08 -65.69 -13.76
N ILE A 239 19.05 -65.78 -14.61
CA ILE A 239 18.39 -67.07 -14.88
C ILE A 239 19.43 -68.15 -15.28
N GLY A 240 19.32 -69.34 -14.68
CA GLY A 240 20.20 -70.46 -15.00
C GLY A 240 19.95 -71.01 -16.41
N THR A 241 20.95 -71.68 -16.98
CA THR A 241 20.76 -72.41 -18.25
C THR A 241 19.90 -73.66 -18.04
N THR A 242 19.25 -74.12 -19.11
CA THR A 242 18.34 -75.28 -19.07
C THR A 242 19.01 -76.51 -18.46
N GLY A 243 18.39 -77.10 -17.45
CA GLY A 243 18.89 -78.29 -16.74
C GLY A 243 19.74 -78.01 -15.50
N LEU A 244 20.08 -76.75 -15.21
CA LEU A 244 20.62 -76.37 -13.90
C LEU A 244 19.51 -76.30 -12.84
N VAL A 245 19.88 -76.56 -11.59
CA VAL A 245 19.03 -76.37 -10.41
C VAL A 245 19.67 -75.37 -9.47
N LEU A 246 18.84 -74.64 -8.71
CA LEU A 246 19.34 -73.72 -7.70
C LEU A 246 19.88 -74.54 -6.51
N LYS A 247 21.10 -74.21 -6.10
CA LYS A 247 21.79 -74.81 -4.96
C LYS A 247 22.28 -73.71 -4.02
N VAL A 248 22.78 -74.14 -2.87
CA VAL A 248 23.60 -73.30 -1.99
C VAL A 248 25.06 -73.68 -2.22
N ASP A 249 25.91 -72.69 -2.53
CA ASP A 249 27.37 -72.82 -2.58
C ASP A 249 27.98 -71.72 -1.71
N ASN A 250 28.91 -72.09 -0.82
CA ASN A 250 29.50 -71.20 0.20
C ASN A 250 28.49 -70.33 0.99
N GLY A 251 27.26 -70.82 1.17
CA GLY A 251 26.17 -70.10 1.87
C GLY A 251 25.33 -69.18 0.99
N LEU A 252 25.64 -69.03 -0.30
CA LEU A 252 24.92 -68.19 -1.25
C LEU A 252 24.16 -69.03 -2.31
N PRO A 253 23.06 -68.53 -2.89
CA PRO A 253 22.39 -69.19 -4.00
C PRO A 253 23.28 -69.22 -5.26
N SER A 254 23.40 -70.40 -5.89
CA SER A 254 24.19 -70.60 -7.11
C SER A 254 23.55 -71.65 -8.01
N TRP A 255 23.64 -71.49 -9.33
CA TRP A 255 23.16 -72.48 -10.28
C TRP A 255 24.19 -73.60 -10.48
N GLY A 256 23.74 -74.85 -10.35
CA GLY A 256 24.61 -76.00 -10.64
C GLY A 256 23.85 -77.17 -11.24
N SER A 257 24.54 -78.00 -12.01
CA SER A 257 24.01 -79.27 -12.53
C SER A 257 23.48 -80.12 -11.37
N VAL A 258 22.39 -80.86 -11.57
CA VAL A 258 21.82 -81.76 -10.55
C VAL A 258 22.91 -82.61 -9.87
N GLY A 259 23.08 -82.38 -8.56
CA GLY A 259 24.21 -82.88 -7.78
C GLY A 259 23.93 -84.24 -7.20
N GLY A 260 24.07 -85.27 -8.01
CA GLY A 260 23.98 -86.67 -7.62
C GLY A 260 24.49 -87.49 -8.78
N ALA A 261 25.12 -88.65 -8.50
CA ALA A 261 25.51 -89.57 -9.56
C ALA A 261 24.30 -89.82 -10.47
N GLY A 262 24.52 -89.77 -11.79
CA GLY A 262 23.47 -90.14 -12.75
C GLY A 262 22.89 -91.49 -12.36
N SER A 263 21.57 -91.66 -12.57
CA SER A 263 20.78 -92.84 -12.15
C SER A 263 21.65 -94.09 -12.00
N LEU A 264 21.74 -94.64 -10.79
CA LEU A 264 22.53 -95.85 -10.53
C LEU A 264 22.19 -96.95 -11.55
N TRP A 265 20.93 -96.99 -11.98
CA TRP A 265 20.41 -97.80 -13.07
C TRP A 265 20.67 -97.14 -14.42
N SER A 266 21.35 -97.87 -15.31
CA SER A 266 21.45 -97.55 -16.72
C SER A 266 20.16 -97.91 -17.46
N GLN A 267 19.84 -97.17 -18.52
CA GLN A 267 18.70 -97.43 -19.39
C GLN A 267 19.17 -97.62 -20.84
N ASP A 268 18.72 -98.71 -21.48
CA ASP A 268 18.87 -98.94 -22.92
C ASP A 268 17.47 -99.16 -23.51
N ALA A 269 16.99 -98.15 -24.25
CA ALA A 269 15.62 -98.05 -24.76
C ALA A 269 14.54 -98.36 -23.69
N ALA A 270 14.04 -99.59 -23.66
CA ALA A 270 12.99 -100.06 -22.74
C ALA A 270 13.51 -100.93 -21.57
N LYS A 271 14.83 -101.13 -21.45
CA LYS A 271 15.45 -101.96 -20.40
C LYS A 271 16.15 -101.10 -19.36
N LEU A 272 15.90 -101.37 -18.08
CA LEU A 272 16.67 -100.84 -16.95
C LEU A 272 17.62 -101.93 -16.44
N TYR A 273 18.89 -101.59 -16.22
CA TYR A 273 19.91 -102.54 -15.82
C TYR A 273 21.01 -101.89 -14.95
N TYR A 274 21.78 -102.72 -14.25
CA TYR A 274 22.88 -102.29 -13.38
C TYR A 274 24.14 -103.08 -13.70
N THR A 275 25.28 -102.39 -13.86
CA THR A 275 26.60 -103.01 -14.13
C THR A 275 27.64 -102.68 -13.07
N GLY A 276 27.30 -101.85 -12.07
CA GLY A 276 28.23 -101.37 -11.04
C GLY A 276 28.60 -102.39 -9.95
N GLY A 277 28.18 -103.66 -10.07
CA GLY A 277 28.46 -104.73 -9.11
C GLY A 277 27.22 -105.49 -8.65
N PRO A 278 27.29 -106.18 -7.51
CA PRO A 278 26.17 -106.87 -6.86
C PRO A 278 24.93 -106.00 -6.61
N VAL A 279 23.73 -106.56 -6.81
CA VAL A 279 22.43 -105.97 -6.44
C VAL A 279 21.82 -106.74 -5.27
N GLY A 280 21.34 -106.01 -4.26
CA GLY A 280 20.72 -106.56 -3.06
C GLY A 280 19.33 -105.98 -2.84
N ILE A 281 18.36 -106.84 -2.53
CA ILE A 281 16.98 -106.46 -2.26
C ILE A 281 16.58 -106.99 -0.88
N GLY A 282 16.39 -106.08 0.09
CA GLY A 282 15.99 -106.42 1.46
C GLY A 282 17.09 -107.08 2.31
N ASN A 283 18.35 -106.96 1.92
CA ASN A 283 19.49 -107.46 2.69
C ASN A 283 19.79 -106.57 3.90
N THR A 284 20.12 -107.18 5.05
CA THR A 284 20.58 -106.48 6.27
C THR A 284 22.11 -106.36 6.37
N ALA A 285 22.84 -106.88 5.38
CA ALA A 285 24.28 -106.81 5.27
C ALA A 285 24.69 -106.61 3.80
N ALA A 286 25.91 -106.11 3.56
CA ALA A 286 26.46 -105.95 2.22
C ALA A 286 26.65 -107.30 1.52
N LEU A 287 26.46 -107.30 0.19
CA LEU A 287 26.68 -108.47 -0.67
C LEU A 287 28.18 -108.72 -0.80
N THR A 288 28.58 -110.00 -0.81
CA THR A 288 29.98 -110.38 -1.03
C THR A 288 30.20 -110.96 -2.43
N ASN A 289 29.43 -111.99 -2.81
CA ASN A 289 29.75 -112.81 -3.99
C ASN A 289 28.60 -112.98 -5.00
N GLN A 290 27.34 -112.70 -4.65
CA GLN A 290 26.20 -112.90 -5.54
C GLN A 290 25.92 -111.66 -6.39
N THR A 291 25.77 -111.80 -7.71
CA THR A 291 25.38 -110.70 -8.60
C THR A 291 23.98 -110.14 -8.29
N LEU A 292 23.06 -111.02 -7.86
CA LEU A 292 21.77 -110.65 -7.31
C LEU A 292 21.49 -111.50 -6.06
N GLN A 293 21.12 -110.87 -4.96
CA GLN A 293 20.56 -111.55 -3.79
C GLN A 293 19.27 -110.85 -3.34
N VAL A 294 18.27 -111.65 -2.97
CA VAL A 294 17.06 -111.18 -2.30
C VAL A 294 17.07 -111.77 -0.89
N GLY A 295 16.96 -110.93 0.13
CA GLY A 295 17.01 -111.36 1.54
C GLY A 295 15.74 -112.07 2.04
N SER A 296 14.70 -112.15 1.20
CA SER A 296 13.37 -112.67 1.51
C SER A 296 12.78 -113.37 0.28
N ASN A 297 11.46 -113.53 0.23
CA ASN A 297 10.75 -114.22 -0.84
C ASN A 297 10.88 -113.50 -2.20
N VAL A 298 10.99 -114.29 -3.27
CA VAL A 298 10.83 -113.85 -4.66
C VAL A 298 9.52 -114.42 -5.20
N SER A 299 8.70 -113.58 -5.83
CA SER A 299 7.48 -113.99 -6.51
C SER A 299 7.53 -113.48 -7.95
N ILE A 300 7.26 -114.35 -8.92
CA ILE A 300 7.27 -114.03 -10.34
C ILE A 300 5.87 -114.30 -10.88
N SER A 301 5.11 -113.23 -11.12
CA SER A 301 3.75 -113.29 -11.65
C SER A 301 3.73 -112.57 -12.99
N ASP A 302 4.08 -113.32 -14.05
CA ASP A 302 4.17 -112.83 -15.43
C ASP A 302 3.25 -113.65 -16.35
N THR A 303 2.91 -113.11 -17.52
CA THR A 303 2.04 -113.72 -18.55
C THR A 303 2.80 -114.24 -19.78
N GLY A 304 4.11 -113.95 -19.89
CA GLY A 304 4.99 -114.54 -20.89
C GLY A 304 5.20 -116.04 -20.69
N ALA A 305 5.66 -116.71 -21.74
CA ALA A 305 5.92 -118.15 -21.75
C ALA A 305 7.04 -118.53 -20.76
N ASP A 306 8.21 -117.89 -20.87
CA ASP A 306 9.34 -118.12 -19.98
C ASP A 306 9.33 -117.11 -18.82
N LYS A 307 8.89 -117.54 -17.63
CA LYS A 307 8.88 -116.70 -16.42
C LYS A 307 10.21 -116.69 -15.68
N LEU A 308 10.96 -117.79 -15.78
CA LEU A 308 12.31 -117.94 -15.24
C LEU A 308 13.07 -118.94 -16.11
N SER A 309 13.97 -118.44 -16.97
CA SER A 309 14.89 -119.27 -17.74
C SER A 309 16.23 -119.37 -16.98
N VAL A 310 16.68 -120.60 -16.72
CA VAL A 310 17.98 -120.86 -16.06
C VAL A 310 18.79 -121.77 -16.94
N THR A 311 19.86 -121.23 -17.54
CA THR A 311 20.79 -121.97 -18.40
C THR A 311 21.88 -122.73 -17.64
N GLY A 312 21.94 -122.55 -16.32
CA GLY A 312 22.83 -123.27 -15.41
C GLY A 312 22.06 -124.10 -14.38
N ASN A 313 22.69 -124.36 -13.22
CA ASN A 313 22.11 -125.19 -12.18
C ASN A 313 21.09 -124.42 -11.32
N VAL A 314 19.96 -125.05 -11.01
CA VAL A 314 19.02 -124.60 -9.97
C VAL A 314 19.28 -125.41 -8.70
N TYR A 315 19.69 -124.75 -7.61
CA TYR A 315 19.87 -125.40 -6.31
C TYR A 315 18.72 -125.07 -5.35
N ILE A 316 18.04 -126.10 -4.86
CA ILE A 316 16.88 -125.96 -3.97
C ILE A 316 17.20 -126.70 -2.66
N SER A 317 17.33 -125.94 -1.58
CA SER A 317 17.72 -126.46 -0.26
C SER A 317 16.58 -127.15 0.51
N LYS A 318 15.34 -126.99 0.04
CA LYS A 318 14.13 -127.59 0.62
C LYS A 318 13.34 -128.33 -0.45
N ASN A 319 12.19 -127.79 -0.87
CA ASN A 319 11.24 -128.47 -1.74
C ASN A 319 11.05 -127.68 -3.04
N LEU A 320 10.97 -128.39 -4.16
CA LEU A 320 10.37 -127.89 -5.39
C LEU A 320 8.95 -128.44 -5.49
N THR A 321 7.99 -127.56 -5.75
CA THR A 321 6.62 -127.95 -6.11
C THR A 321 6.38 -127.46 -7.53
N VAL A 322 6.00 -128.37 -8.42
CA VAL A 322 5.52 -128.07 -9.77
C VAL A 322 4.06 -128.48 -9.82
N ALA A 323 3.19 -127.61 -10.35
CA ALA A 323 1.75 -127.86 -10.41
C ALA A 323 1.37 -128.72 -11.62
N ASP A 324 2.03 -128.45 -12.76
CA ASP A 324 1.88 -129.15 -14.02
C ASP A 324 3.12 -130.04 -14.27
N ASP A 325 3.68 -130.02 -15.49
CA ASP A 325 4.69 -130.98 -15.92
C ASP A 325 6.14 -130.62 -15.54
N ILE A 326 6.96 -131.66 -15.32
CA ILE A 326 8.41 -131.59 -15.31
C ILE A 326 8.93 -132.33 -16.56
N ASN A 327 9.41 -131.59 -17.55
CA ASN A 327 10.11 -132.18 -18.69
C ASN A 327 11.62 -132.20 -18.39
N ALA A 328 12.20 -133.41 -18.35
CA ALA A 328 13.62 -133.63 -18.11
C ALA A 328 14.12 -134.82 -18.94
N ASN A 329 15.36 -134.73 -19.45
CA ASN A 329 16.03 -135.83 -20.14
C ASN A 329 16.33 -136.99 -19.18
N GLU A 330 16.74 -136.68 -17.95
CA GLU A 330 17.05 -137.67 -16.92
C GLU A 330 16.71 -137.13 -15.52
N VAL A 331 16.24 -138.01 -14.62
CA VAL A 331 15.92 -137.68 -13.23
C VAL A 331 16.68 -138.61 -12.30
N HIS A 332 17.68 -138.09 -11.60
CA HIS A 332 18.39 -138.81 -10.53
C HIS A 332 17.81 -138.43 -9.16
N ALA A 333 17.17 -139.38 -8.50
CA ALA A 333 16.61 -139.20 -7.16
C ALA A 333 17.02 -140.36 -6.24
N ARG A 334 17.38 -140.04 -4.99
CA ARG A 334 17.67 -141.06 -3.95
C ARG A 334 16.43 -141.88 -3.57
N LYS A 335 15.25 -141.28 -3.71
CA LYS A 335 13.93 -141.89 -3.55
C LYS A 335 13.00 -141.22 -4.55
N PHE A 336 12.28 -142.00 -5.33
CA PHE A 336 11.30 -141.53 -6.29
C PHE A 336 9.98 -142.24 -6.01
N PHE A 337 8.90 -141.48 -5.83
CA PHE A 337 7.58 -142.00 -5.52
C PHE A 337 6.62 -141.51 -6.60
N VAL A 338 6.07 -142.44 -7.37
CA VAL A 338 5.07 -142.13 -8.40
C VAL A 338 3.76 -142.82 -8.03
N LYS A 339 2.66 -142.09 -8.10
CA LYS A 339 1.32 -142.61 -7.80
C LYS A 339 0.75 -143.42 -8.97
N ASN A 340 0.82 -142.85 -10.17
CA ASN A 340 0.39 -143.44 -11.43
C ASN A 340 1.54 -143.34 -12.43
N VAL A 341 1.94 -144.46 -13.05
CA VAL A 341 2.93 -144.48 -14.13
C VAL A 341 2.22 -144.87 -15.43
N GLU A 342 2.38 -144.05 -16.46
CA GLU A 342 2.02 -144.39 -17.84
C GLU A 342 3.31 -144.48 -18.66
N VAL A 343 3.54 -145.62 -19.33
CA VAL A 343 4.74 -145.85 -20.14
C VAL A 343 4.36 -145.90 -21.61
N VAL A 344 4.54 -144.78 -22.31
CA VAL A 344 4.40 -144.68 -23.77
C VAL A 344 5.79 -144.90 -24.38
N ALA A 345 6.11 -146.16 -24.68
CA ALA A 345 7.41 -146.52 -25.27
C ALA A 345 7.35 -146.51 -26.80
N GLU A 346 8.12 -145.62 -27.44
CA GLU A 346 8.52 -145.81 -28.84
C GLU A 346 9.60 -146.89 -28.93
N ARG A 347 9.50 -147.77 -29.94
CA ARG A 347 10.39 -148.93 -30.07
C ARG A 347 11.79 -148.47 -30.52
N PRO A 348 12.89 -148.89 -29.86
CA PRO A 348 14.23 -148.46 -30.24
C PRO A 348 14.54 -148.71 -31.73
N VAL A 349 14.96 -147.66 -32.44
CA VAL A 349 15.40 -147.78 -33.82
C VAL A 349 16.78 -148.43 -33.84
N LYS A 350 16.88 -149.61 -34.46
CA LYS A 350 18.14 -150.32 -34.59
C LYS A 350 18.99 -149.64 -35.65
N HIS A 351 19.98 -148.85 -35.24
CA HIS A 351 21.05 -148.43 -36.13
C HIS A 351 21.79 -149.67 -36.65
N ILE A 352 21.98 -149.74 -37.97
CA ILE A 352 22.76 -150.73 -38.69
C ILE A 352 24.02 -150.04 -39.20
#